data_AF-I0HGI7-F1
#
_entry.id   AF-I0HGI7-F1
#
_cell.length_a   1.000
_cell.length_b   1.000
_cell.length_c   1.000
_cell.angle_alpha   90.00
_cell.angle_beta   90.00
_cell.angle_gamma   90.00
#
_symmetry.space_group_name_H-M   'P 1'
#
loop_
_entity.id
_entity.type
_entity.pdbx_description
1 polymer ?
#
loop_
_entity_poly.entity_id
_entity_poly.type
_entity_poly.pdbx_seq_one_letter_code
_entity_poly.pdbx_strand_id
1 'polypeptide(L)'
;MVDMADGLWNWCVARRLDADRVRGALAGALERGVGEIENALPGDLMADVYHVGGDFPTLVDVYLAPSELAEETIASAVAVRLRAAVLLPDDTLNPTRYVLAEPDGTLRPVHVTETETDDGPERREVRPCTGADPVCAVEKGCGRSRFKPDPTRERPPPG
;
A
#
# COMPACT_ATOMS: atom_id res chain seq x y z
N MET A 1 -3.20 26.65 7.55
CA MET A 1 -4.22 25.60 7.32
C MET A 1 -3.45 24.50 6.63
N VAL A 2 -3.14 23.41 7.34
CA VAL A 2 -2.48 22.26 6.71
C VAL A 2 -3.55 21.60 5.86
N ASP A 3 -3.30 21.44 4.57
CA ASP A 3 -4.20 20.69 3.71
C ASP A 3 -4.18 19.23 4.18
N MET A 4 -5.35 18.62 4.42
CA MET A 4 -5.42 17.22 4.82
C MET A 4 -4.90 16.27 3.73
N ALA A 5 -4.77 16.76 2.50
CA ALA A 5 -4.15 16.04 1.39
C ALA A 5 -2.61 16.07 1.40
N ASP A 6 -1.98 17.02 2.11
CA ASP A 6 -0.52 17.03 2.28
C ASP A 6 -0.12 15.88 3.21
N GLY A 7 0.58 14.89 2.66
CA GLY A 7 0.98 13.69 3.41
C GLY A 7 -0.12 12.63 3.53
N LEU A 8 -0.93 12.42 2.48
CA LEU A 8 -1.82 11.26 2.42
C LEU A 8 -1.07 10.01 1.93
N TRP A 9 -1.14 8.91 2.68
CA TRP A 9 -0.78 7.57 2.19
C TRP A 9 -2.05 6.72 2.07
N ASN A 10 -2.23 6.04 0.93
CA ASN A 10 -3.39 5.19 0.66
C ASN A 10 -2.93 3.76 0.41
N TRP A 11 -3.31 2.82 1.28
CA TRP A 11 -2.86 1.43 1.20
C TRP A 11 -4.03 0.44 1.15
N CYS A 12 -3.74 -0.76 0.64
CA CYS A 12 -4.67 -1.89 0.67
C CYS A 12 -3.99 -3.12 1.29
N VAL A 13 -4.65 -3.86 2.19
CA VAL A 13 -4.07 -5.04 2.87
C VAL A 13 -4.74 -6.32 2.38
N ALA A 14 -3.95 -7.37 2.11
CA ALA A 14 -4.38 -8.66 1.55
C ALA A 14 -5.26 -9.53 2.48
N ARG A 15 -5.83 -8.95 3.53
CA ARG A 15 -6.66 -9.60 4.54
C ARG A 15 -7.67 -8.61 5.06
N ARG A 16 -8.87 -9.10 5.40
CA ARG A 16 -9.83 -8.30 6.17
C ARG A 16 -9.35 -8.21 7.62
N LEU A 17 -8.96 -7.01 8.05
CA LEU A 17 -8.41 -6.76 9.38
C LEU A 17 -9.22 -5.69 10.12
N ASP A 18 -9.29 -5.83 11.44
CA ASP A 18 -9.89 -4.82 12.31
C ASP A 18 -9.04 -3.55 12.35
N ALA A 19 -9.70 -2.40 12.45
CA ALA A 19 -9.06 -1.09 12.40
C ALA A 19 -8.00 -0.91 13.50
N ASP A 20 -8.26 -1.40 14.73
CA ASP A 20 -7.30 -1.32 15.84
C ASP A 20 -6.01 -2.10 15.57
N ARG A 21 -6.12 -3.23 14.85
CA ARG A 21 -4.95 -4.03 14.48
C ARG A 21 -4.10 -3.30 13.46
N VAL A 22 -4.73 -2.65 12.47
CA VAL A 22 -4.04 -1.85 11.46
C VAL A 22 -3.38 -0.63 12.10
N ARG A 23 -4.13 0.16 12.88
CA ARG A 23 -3.60 1.34 13.59
C ARG A 23 -2.48 0.98 14.56
N GLY A 24 -2.60 -0.12 15.30
CA GLY A 24 -1.54 -0.61 16.18
C GLY A 24 -0.26 -1.01 15.43
N ALA A 25 -0.39 -1.63 14.25
CA ALA A 25 0.77 -1.93 13.41
C ALA A 25 1.43 -0.66 12.84
N LEU A 26 0.62 0.31 12.41
CA LEU A 26 1.10 1.61 11.93
C LEU A 26 1.81 2.38 13.05
N ALA A 27 1.20 2.47 14.23
CA ALA A 27 1.77 3.10 15.41
C ALA A 27 3.10 2.46 15.81
N GLY A 28 3.17 1.12 15.80
CA GLY A 28 4.39 0.40 16.08
C GLY A 28 5.47 0.54 15.00
N ALA A 29 5.11 0.82 13.75
CA ALA A 29 6.06 1.05 12.66
C ALA A 29 6.61 2.49 12.67
N LEU A 30 5.79 3.46 13.07
CA LEU A 30 6.13 4.88 13.13
C LEU A 30 6.66 5.33 14.50
N GLU A 31 6.58 4.45 15.51
CA GLU A 31 6.90 4.76 16.91
C GLU A 31 6.12 6.00 17.41
N ARG A 32 4.87 6.15 16.95
CA ARG A 32 4.00 7.30 17.19
C ARG A 32 2.55 6.84 17.38
N GLY A 33 1.77 7.60 18.16
CA GLY A 33 0.34 7.35 18.30
C GLY A 33 -0.40 7.49 16.96
N VAL A 34 -1.38 6.60 16.75
CA VAL A 34 -2.26 6.60 15.59
C VAL A 34 -3.69 6.45 16.08
N GLY A 35 -4.51 7.46 15.83
CA GLY A 35 -5.93 7.46 16.13
C GLY A 35 -6.79 7.35 14.88
N GLU A 36 -8.07 7.11 15.09
CA GLU A 36 -9.10 7.39 14.09
C GLU A 36 -9.27 8.91 13.92
N ILE A 37 -9.73 9.37 12.76
CA ILE A 37 -9.87 10.80 12.43
C ILE A 37 -10.62 11.58 13.53
N GLU A 38 -11.71 11.02 14.06
CA GLU A 38 -12.55 11.71 15.07
C GLU A 38 -11.97 11.63 16.49
N ASN A 39 -11.05 10.70 16.75
CA ASN A 39 -10.60 10.31 18.08
C ASN A 39 -9.08 10.50 18.31
N ALA A 40 -8.35 10.98 17.31
CA ALA A 40 -6.90 11.18 17.41
C ALA A 40 -6.54 12.28 18.41
N LEU A 41 -5.55 12.01 19.27
CA LEU A 41 -5.05 13.01 20.22
C LEU A 41 -4.17 14.05 19.50
N PRO A 42 -3.97 15.24 20.10
CA PRO A 42 -3.05 16.22 19.55
C PRO A 42 -1.65 15.65 19.37
N GLY A 43 -1.18 15.62 18.13
CA GLY A 43 0.13 15.07 17.78
C GLY A 43 0.13 13.60 17.36
N ASP A 44 -1.01 12.91 17.41
CA ASP A 44 -1.16 11.60 16.78
C ASP A 44 -1.31 11.74 15.25
N LEU A 45 -0.98 10.68 14.54
CA LEU A 45 -1.40 10.50 13.15
C LEU A 45 -2.84 10.01 13.10
N MET A 46 -3.51 10.28 11.99
CA MET A 46 -4.89 9.83 11.77
C MET A 46 -4.88 8.74 10.71
N ALA A 47 -5.54 7.63 10.98
CA ALA A 47 -5.74 6.57 10.01
C ALA A 47 -7.20 6.13 9.98
N ASP A 48 -7.81 6.23 8.80
CA ASP A 48 -9.10 5.62 8.51
C ASP A 48 -8.89 4.21 7.95
N VAL A 49 -9.76 3.28 8.37
CA VAL A 49 -9.69 1.87 7.97
C VAL A 49 -11.08 1.37 7.65
N TYR A 50 -11.29 1.00 6.38
CA TYR A 50 -12.57 0.53 5.87
C TYR A 50 -12.39 -0.70 4.98
N HIS A 51 -13.51 -1.32 4.59
CA HIS A 51 -13.48 -2.59 3.87
C HIS A 51 -14.19 -2.50 2.53
N VAL A 52 -13.59 -3.17 1.55
CA VAL A 52 -14.13 -3.41 0.21
C VAL A 52 -14.05 -4.91 -0.09
N GLY A 53 -14.51 -5.34 -1.27
CA GLY A 53 -14.23 -6.68 -1.78
C GLY A 53 -12.79 -6.84 -2.29
N GLY A 54 -12.53 -7.87 -3.09
CA GLY A 54 -11.21 -8.11 -3.68
C GLY A 54 -10.25 -8.96 -2.85
N ASP A 55 -9.03 -9.09 -3.36
CA ASP A 55 -7.92 -9.80 -2.71
C ASP A 55 -7.25 -8.94 -1.63
N PHE A 56 -7.45 -7.61 -1.68
CA PHE A 56 -6.93 -6.61 -0.73
C PHE A 56 -8.08 -5.83 -0.06
N PRO A 57 -8.91 -6.49 0.77
CA PRO A 57 -10.19 -5.95 1.20
C PRO A 57 -10.11 -4.91 2.33
N THR A 58 -8.93 -4.59 2.86
CA THR A 58 -8.79 -3.55 3.91
C THR A 58 -8.06 -2.35 3.36
N LEU A 59 -8.78 -1.23 3.23
CA LEU A 59 -8.24 0.04 2.79
C LEU A 59 -7.81 0.86 4.01
N VAL A 60 -6.70 1.58 3.85
CA VAL A 60 -6.09 2.36 4.92
C VAL A 60 -5.70 3.70 4.35
N ASP A 61 -6.34 4.76 4.84
CA ASP A 61 -5.98 6.13 4.52
C ASP A 61 -5.27 6.76 5.72
N VAL A 62 -3.98 7.07 5.55
CA VAL A 62 -3.14 7.70 6.58
C VAL A 62 -2.99 9.18 6.26
N TYR A 63 -3.48 10.03 7.16
CA TYR A 63 -3.44 11.48 7.01
C TYR A 63 -2.31 12.08 7.83
N LEU A 64 -1.84 13.25 7.39
CA LEU A 64 -0.75 14.00 8.02
C LEU A 64 0.54 13.18 8.11
N ALA A 65 0.74 12.27 7.15
CA ALA A 65 1.88 11.38 7.13
C ALA A 65 3.19 12.17 7.00
N PRO A 66 4.27 11.74 7.68
CA PRO A 66 5.50 12.51 7.74
C PRO A 66 6.22 12.54 6.39
N SER A 67 6.54 13.73 5.87
CA SER A 67 7.14 13.90 4.55
C SER A 67 8.62 13.50 4.48
N GLU A 68 9.28 13.42 5.63
CA GLU A 68 10.65 12.96 5.79
C GLU A 68 10.80 11.43 5.76
N LEU A 69 9.68 10.69 5.88
CA LEU A 69 9.67 9.23 5.86
C LEU A 69 9.29 8.72 4.48
N ALA A 70 10.02 7.71 4.03
CA ALA A 70 9.67 6.98 2.82
C ALA A 70 8.45 6.08 3.08
N GLU A 71 7.32 6.38 2.43
CA GLU A 71 6.05 5.64 2.55
C GLU A 71 6.27 4.12 2.42
N GLU A 72 7.05 3.70 1.41
CA GLU A 72 7.32 2.30 1.15
C GLU A 72 8.03 1.56 2.31
N THR A 73 8.84 2.30 3.08
CA THR A 73 9.57 1.74 4.22
C THR A 73 8.60 1.48 5.37
N ILE A 74 7.65 2.39 5.59
CA ILE A 74 6.62 2.21 6.62
C ILE A 74 5.64 1.12 6.21
N ALA A 75 5.20 1.10 4.94
CA ALA A 75 4.34 0.05 4.42
C ALA A 75 4.99 -1.35 4.56
N SER A 76 6.30 -1.48 4.26
CA SER A 76 7.09 -2.70 4.52
C SER A 76 7.06 -3.11 5.99
N ALA A 77 7.35 -2.18 6.90
CA ALA A 77 7.37 -2.42 8.33
C ALA A 77 5.98 -2.81 8.90
N VAL A 78 4.91 -2.26 8.32
CA VAL A 78 3.51 -2.60 8.63
C VAL A 78 3.16 -3.99 8.09
N ALA A 79 3.55 -4.33 6.86
CA ALA A 79 3.31 -5.66 6.27
C ALA A 79 3.91 -6.77 7.13
N VAL A 80 5.13 -6.57 7.65
CA VAL A 80 5.78 -7.48 8.61
C VAL A 80 4.98 -7.62 9.90
N ARG A 81 4.53 -6.51 10.51
CA ARG A 81 3.77 -6.50 11.76
C ARG A 81 2.40 -7.17 11.60
N LEU A 82 1.72 -6.93 10.48
CA LEU A 82 0.42 -7.52 10.19
C LEU A 82 0.51 -8.99 9.76
N ARG A 83 1.69 -9.42 9.26
CA ARG A 83 1.89 -10.69 8.56
C ARG A 83 0.92 -10.82 7.38
N ALA A 84 0.81 -9.74 6.62
CA ALA A 84 -0.11 -9.59 5.49
C ALA A 84 0.55 -8.70 4.45
N ALA A 85 0.31 -9.00 3.17
CA ALA A 85 0.84 -8.16 2.11
C ALA A 85 0.07 -6.83 2.05
N VAL A 86 0.78 -5.75 1.73
CA VAL A 86 0.23 -4.38 1.64
C VAL A 86 0.55 -3.81 0.26
N LEU A 87 -0.47 -3.36 -0.46
CA LEU A 87 -0.34 -2.58 -1.69
C LEU A 87 -0.29 -1.10 -1.35
N LEU A 88 0.60 -0.37 -2.02
CA LEU A 88 0.67 1.08 -2.00
C LEU A 88 0.87 1.60 -3.44
N PRO A 89 0.42 2.83 -3.75
CA PRO A 89 0.67 3.49 -5.01
C PRO A 89 2.14 3.47 -5.39
N ASP A 90 2.41 3.32 -6.68
CA ASP A 90 3.78 3.42 -7.20
C ASP A 90 4.10 4.83 -7.70
N ASP A 91 5.37 5.05 -8.05
CA ASP A 91 5.89 6.34 -8.52
C ASP A 91 5.78 6.55 -10.04
N THR A 92 5.05 5.68 -10.75
CA THR A 92 4.94 5.74 -12.22
C THR A 92 3.66 6.40 -12.73
N LEU A 93 2.71 6.70 -11.83
CA LEU A 93 1.37 7.19 -12.17
C LEU A 93 0.57 6.22 -13.05
N ASN A 94 1.01 4.96 -13.16
CA ASN A 94 0.26 3.93 -13.86
C ASN A 94 -0.83 3.41 -12.91
N PRO A 95 -2.13 3.59 -13.25
CA PRO A 95 -3.23 3.26 -12.35
C PRO A 95 -3.35 1.76 -12.05
N THR A 96 -2.71 0.90 -12.85
CA THR A 96 -2.73 -0.55 -12.63
C THR A 96 -1.46 -1.08 -12.00
N ARG A 97 -0.47 -0.22 -11.71
CA ARG A 97 0.83 -0.60 -11.16
C ARG A 97 0.98 -0.10 -9.73
N TYR A 98 1.40 -1.01 -8.87
CA TYR A 98 1.53 -0.79 -7.43
C TYR A 98 2.88 -1.29 -6.94
N VAL A 99 3.26 -0.89 -5.74
CA VAL A 99 4.28 -1.59 -4.97
C VAL A 99 3.57 -2.54 -4.01
N LEU A 100 4.04 -3.77 -3.93
CA LEU A 100 3.59 -4.78 -2.98
C LEU A 100 4.68 -4.95 -1.92
N ALA A 101 4.34 -4.60 -0.68
CA ALA A 101 5.07 -5.00 0.50
C ALA A 101 4.61 -6.38 0.95
N GLU A 102 5.51 -7.36 0.88
CA GLU A 102 5.26 -8.73 1.32
C GLU A 102 5.23 -8.85 2.86
N PRO A 103 4.63 -9.92 3.41
CA PRO A 103 4.66 -10.19 4.86
C PRO A 103 6.06 -10.33 5.47
N ASP A 104 7.11 -10.49 4.65
CA ASP A 104 8.51 -10.52 5.08
C ASP A 104 9.22 -9.17 4.94
N GLY A 105 8.51 -8.13 4.48
CA GLY A 105 9.02 -6.78 4.27
C GLY A 105 9.62 -6.54 2.89
N THR A 106 9.69 -7.55 2.02
CA THR A 106 10.17 -7.39 0.65
C THR A 106 9.25 -6.46 -0.14
N LEU A 107 9.82 -5.48 -0.85
CA LEU A 107 9.10 -4.58 -1.74
C LEU A 107 9.26 -5.04 -3.19
N ARG A 108 8.17 -5.15 -3.94
CA ARG A 108 8.21 -5.50 -5.36
C ARG A 108 7.14 -4.78 -6.19
N PRO A 109 7.44 -4.35 -7.41
CA PRO A 109 6.42 -3.79 -8.29
C PRO A 109 5.48 -4.89 -8.81
N VAL A 110 4.18 -4.62 -8.81
CA VAL A 110 3.13 -5.53 -9.27
C VAL A 110 2.10 -4.81 -10.12
N HIS A 111 1.33 -5.58 -10.88
CA HIS A 111 0.08 -5.14 -11.48
C HIS A 111 -1.09 -5.77 -10.77
N VAL A 112 -2.20 -5.03 -10.73
CA VAL A 112 -3.48 -5.50 -10.22
C VAL A 112 -4.59 -5.14 -11.20
N THR A 113 -5.65 -5.94 -11.19
CA THR A 113 -6.92 -5.56 -11.80
C THR A 113 -7.71 -4.78 -10.77
N GLU A 114 -8.02 -3.52 -11.08
CA GLU A 114 -8.87 -2.67 -10.27
C GLU A 114 -10.28 -2.60 -10.85
N THR A 115 -11.30 -2.66 -9.99
CA THR A 115 -12.71 -2.51 -10.38
C THR A 115 -13.39 -1.58 -9.39
N GLU A 116 -13.93 -0.47 -9.89
CA GLU A 116 -14.72 0.46 -9.08
C GLU A 116 -16.05 -0.18 -8.68
N THR A 117 -16.43 -0.05 -7.41
CA THR A 117 -17.70 -0.57 -6.86
C THR A 117 -18.35 0.47 -5.96
N ASP A 118 -19.59 0.23 -5.53
CA ASP A 118 -20.30 1.14 -4.63
C ASP A 118 -19.61 1.28 -3.26
N ASP A 119 -18.83 0.28 -2.84
CA ASP A 119 -18.06 0.29 -1.58
C ASP A 119 -16.67 0.91 -1.75
N GLY A 120 -16.22 1.11 -3.00
CA GLY A 120 -14.91 1.60 -3.38
C GLY A 120 -14.12 0.63 -4.30
N PRO A 121 -12.87 0.98 -4.65
CA PRO A 121 -12.08 0.21 -5.62
C PRO A 121 -11.60 -1.14 -5.07
N GLU A 122 -12.04 -2.23 -5.71
CA GLU A 122 -11.55 -3.58 -5.44
C GLU A 122 -10.27 -3.87 -6.21
N ARG A 123 -9.28 -4.48 -5.56
CA ARG A 123 -8.05 -4.95 -6.21
C ARG A 123 -7.93 -6.47 -6.19
N ARG A 124 -7.67 -7.04 -7.36
CA ARG A 124 -7.60 -8.48 -7.59
C ARG A 124 -6.43 -8.83 -8.51
N GLU A 125 -6.12 -10.12 -8.59
CA GLU A 125 -5.24 -10.70 -9.61
C GLU A 125 -3.83 -10.07 -9.62
N VAL A 126 -3.18 -10.04 -8.45
CA VAL A 126 -1.80 -9.56 -8.34
C VAL A 126 -0.87 -10.36 -9.25
N ARG A 127 -0.15 -9.66 -10.11
CA ARG A 127 0.85 -10.23 -11.01
C ARG A 127 2.17 -9.45 -10.90
N PRO A 128 3.33 -10.11 -10.84
CA PRO A 128 4.61 -9.41 -10.85
C PRO A 128 4.74 -8.49 -12.06
N CYS A 129 5.25 -7.27 -11.85
CA CYS A 129 5.59 -6.40 -12.96
C CYS A 129 6.89 -6.89 -13.60
N THR A 130 6.82 -7.30 -14.87
CA THR A 130 7.98 -7.75 -15.68
C THR A 130 8.53 -6.65 -16.59
N GLY A 131 7.90 -5.47 -16.60
CA GLY A 131 8.19 -4.39 -17.54
C GLY A 131 7.68 -4.63 -18.97
N ALA A 132 7.17 -5.84 -19.27
CA ALA A 132 6.61 -6.20 -20.57
C ALA A 132 5.10 -5.96 -20.67
N ASP A 133 4.44 -5.56 -19.57
CA ASP A 133 3.03 -5.20 -19.61
C ASP A 133 2.81 -4.02 -20.57
N PRO A 134 1.78 -4.03 -21.44
CA PRO A 134 1.52 -2.94 -22.39
C PRO A 134 1.48 -1.56 -21.74
N VAL A 135 0.97 -1.47 -20.50
CA VAL A 135 0.85 -0.21 -19.76
C VAL A 135 2.22 0.26 -19.23
N CYS A 136 3.22 -0.63 -19.16
CA CYS A 136 4.61 -0.30 -18.83
C CYS A 136 5.45 0.11 -20.06
N ALA A 137 4.97 -0.14 -21.27
CA ALA A 137 5.71 0.10 -22.52
C ALA A 137 5.57 1.54 -23.08
N VAL A 138 4.72 2.38 -22.49
CA VAL A 138 4.57 3.81 -22.83
C VAL A 138 5.72 4.67 -22.28
N GLU A 139 6.02 5.79 -22.96
CA GLU A 139 7.18 6.64 -22.65
C GLU A 139 7.26 7.03 -21.16
N LYS A 140 8.44 6.80 -20.56
CA LYS A 140 8.84 6.89 -19.13
C LYS A 140 8.61 5.61 -18.29
N GLY A 141 7.59 4.81 -18.59
CA GLY A 141 7.33 3.44 -18.10
C GLY A 141 7.94 3.00 -16.76
N CYS A 142 8.37 1.73 -16.69
CA CYS A 142 9.10 1.19 -15.53
C CYS A 142 10.52 1.78 -15.36
N GLY A 143 11.10 2.37 -16.41
CA GLY A 143 12.52 2.72 -16.46
C GLY A 143 12.95 3.80 -15.47
N ARG A 144 12.02 4.68 -15.06
CA ARG A 144 12.26 5.75 -14.08
C ARG A 144 11.76 5.42 -12.67
N SER A 145 11.05 4.30 -12.51
CA SER A 145 10.54 3.88 -11.20
C SER A 145 11.70 3.52 -10.27
N ARG A 146 11.58 3.91 -9.00
CA ARG A 146 12.44 3.41 -7.92
C ARG A 146 12.31 1.89 -7.77
N PHE A 147 11.13 1.35 -8.09
CA PHE A 147 10.80 -0.07 -8.04
C PHE A 147 10.88 -0.68 -9.44
N LYS A 148 12.09 -0.91 -9.91
CA LYS A 148 12.28 -1.55 -11.22
C LYS A 148 11.75 -2.99 -11.21
N PRO A 149 11.13 -3.45 -12.31
CA PRO A 149 10.81 -4.87 -12.51
C PRO A 149 12.03 -5.73 -12.20
N ASP A 150 11.85 -6.76 -11.37
CA ASP A 150 12.84 -7.84 -11.30
C ASP A 150 12.53 -8.81 -12.45
N PRO A 151 13.43 -8.98 -13.43
CA PRO A 151 13.19 -9.87 -14.55
C PRO A 151 13.12 -11.36 -14.16
N THR A 152 13.32 -11.73 -12.88
CA THR A 152 13.78 -13.09 -12.54
C THR A 152 13.17 -13.81 -11.33
N ARG A 153 12.09 -13.37 -10.70
CA ARG A 153 11.48 -14.16 -9.60
C ARG A 153 10.06 -14.64 -9.88
N GLU A 154 9.95 -15.73 -10.63
CA GLU A 154 8.84 -16.67 -10.43
C GLU A 154 8.90 -17.17 -8.98
N ARG A 155 7.78 -17.06 -8.27
CA ARG A 155 7.66 -17.62 -6.91
C ARG A 155 7.75 -19.14 -7.02
N PRO A 156 8.61 -19.83 -6.24
CA PRO A 156 8.54 -21.28 -6.17
C PRO A 156 7.14 -21.71 -5.71
N PRO A 157 6.59 -22.82 -6.22
CA PRO A 157 5.31 -23.33 -5.74
C PRO A 157 5.41 -23.62 -4.23
N PRO A 158 4.30 -23.52 -3.48
CA PRO A 158 4.30 -23.88 -2.07
C PRO A 158 4.72 -25.35 -1.92
N GLY A 159 5.76 -25.59 -1.13
CA GLY A 159 6.24 -26.92 -0.74
C GLY A 159 5.44 -27.52 0.41
#